data_AF-A0A2Z5V8E1-F1
#
_entry.id   AF-A0A2Z5V8E1-F1
#
_cell.length_a   1.000
_cell.length_b   1.000
_cell.length_c   1.000
_cell.angle_alpha   90.00
_cell.angle_beta   90.00
_cell.angle_gamma   90.00
#
_symmetry.space_group_name_H-M   'P 1'
#
loop_
_entity.id
_entity.type
_entity.pdbx_description
1 polymer ?
#
loop_
_entity_poly.entity_id
_entity_poly.type
_entity_poly.pdbx_seq_one_letter_code
_entity_poly.pdbx_strand_id
1 'polypeptide(L)'
;MMTSCYTSSPPFNPFQIPLLNTIILLSSGATVTWSHHAIMEGKHKQSLQSLMLTVILGLYFTALQAFEYIEAPFTIADSVFGATFFVATGFHGLHVIIGTSFLLVCLIRLYKCHFSSMHHFGFEAAAWYWHFVDVVWLFLYIFIYWWGG
;
A
#
# COMPACT_ATOMS: atom_id res chain seq x y z
N MET A 1 14.12 20.38 -40.94
CA MET A 1 13.54 19.03 -40.99
C MET A 1 13.64 18.45 -39.59
N MET A 2 12.60 18.68 -38.78
CA MET A 2 12.47 18.14 -37.42
C MET A 2 11.94 16.72 -37.52
N THR A 3 12.69 15.73 -37.08
CA THR A 3 12.16 14.42 -36.68
C THR A 3 12.81 14.02 -35.37
N SER A 4 11.95 13.91 -34.37
CA SER A 4 12.16 13.56 -32.98
C SER A 4 12.90 12.22 -32.82
N CYS A 5 14.07 12.25 -32.19
CA CYS A 5 14.69 11.08 -31.54
C CYS A 5 14.63 11.27 -30.03
N TYR A 6 13.44 11.52 -29.48
CA TYR A 6 13.17 11.16 -28.09
C TYR A 6 12.59 9.75 -28.13
N THR A 7 13.45 8.75 -28.00
CA THR A 7 12.99 7.44 -27.52
C THR A 7 12.57 7.67 -26.08
N SER A 8 11.30 8.03 -25.85
CA SER A 8 10.69 7.93 -24.53
C SER A 8 10.81 6.46 -24.14
N SER A 9 11.74 6.15 -23.23
CA SER A 9 11.72 4.85 -22.55
C SER A 9 10.31 4.69 -22.00
N PRO A 10 9.61 3.59 -22.32
CA PRO A 10 8.27 3.41 -21.80
C PRO A 10 8.37 3.46 -20.27
N PRO A 11 7.54 4.27 -19.59
CA PRO A 11 7.43 4.21 -18.16
C PRO A 11 7.09 2.76 -17.76
N PHE A 12 7.62 2.32 -16.62
CA PHE A 12 7.62 0.94 -16.10
C PHE A 12 6.59 -0.03 -16.68
N ASN A 13 7.01 -1.27 -16.94
CA ASN A 13 6.08 -2.32 -17.34
C ASN A 13 5.03 -2.57 -16.23
N PRO A 14 3.73 -2.31 -16.48
CA PRO A 14 2.69 -2.37 -15.45
C PRO A 14 2.42 -3.77 -14.91
N PHE A 15 2.92 -4.82 -15.58
CA PHE A 15 2.76 -6.21 -15.17
C PHE A 15 3.88 -6.72 -14.26
N GLN A 16 4.88 -5.91 -13.96
CA GLN A 16 5.99 -6.29 -13.08
C GLN A 16 5.72 -5.84 -11.64
N ILE A 17 6.54 -4.92 -11.12
CA ILE A 17 6.46 -4.41 -9.74
C ILE A 17 5.09 -3.79 -9.43
N PRO A 18 4.47 -2.99 -10.32
CA PRO A 18 3.17 -2.37 -10.04
C PRO A 18 2.03 -3.38 -9.81
N LEU A 19 2.00 -4.46 -10.61
CA LEU A 19 1.01 -5.53 -10.44
C LEU A 19 1.25 -6.31 -9.14
N LEU A 20 2.51 -6.61 -8.82
CA LEU A 20 2.89 -7.26 -7.57
C LEU A 20 2.43 -6.43 -6.36
N ASN A 21 2.69 -5.12 -6.37
CA ASN A 21 2.25 -4.19 -5.34
C ASN A 21 0.72 -4.19 -5.17
N THR A 22 -0.02 -4.28 -6.28
CA THR A 22 -1.49 -4.38 -6.24
C THR A 22 -1.96 -5.68 -5.59
N ILE A 23 -1.35 -6.82 -5.93
CA ILE A 23 -1.68 -8.12 -5.31
C ILE A 23 -1.37 -8.10 -3.81
N ILE A 24 -0.25 -7.48 -3.42
CA ILE A 24 0.16 -7.35 -2.01
C ILE A 24 -0.87 -6.55 -1.22
N LEU A 25 -1.29 -5.38 -1.73
CA LEU A 25 -2.27 -4.54 -1.03
C LEU A 25 -3.63 -5.22 -0.92
N LEU A 26 -4.15 -5.81 -2.00
CA LEU A 26 -5.41 -6.56 -1.95
C LEU A 26 -5.35 -7.75 -0.97
N SER A 27 -4.23 -8.47 -0.95
CA SER A 27 -4.00 -9.53 0.03
C SER A 27 -3.95 -8.98 1.46
N SER A 28 -3.33 -7.82 1.66
CA SER A 28 -3.28 -7.16 2.96
C SER A 28 -4.67 -6.75 3.45
N GLY A 29 -5.51 -6.20 2.57
CA GLY A 29 -6.92 -5.88 2.83
C GLY A 29 -7.76 -7.11 3.22
N ALA A 30 -7.53 -8.25 2.59
CA ALA A 30 -8.16 -9.51 2.99
C ALA A 30 -7.70 -9.96 4.39
N THR A 31 -6.40 -9.84 4.69
CA THR A 31 -5.84 -10.25 6.00
C THR A 31 -6.27 -9.35 7.15
N VAL A 32 -6.43 -8.03 6.93
CA VAL A 32 -6.94 -7.11 7.98
C VAL A 32 -8.42 -7.38 8.26
N THR A 33 -9.20 -7.71 7.23
CA THR A 33 -10.61 -8.13 7.39
C THR A 33 -10.70 -9.44 8.16
N TRP A 34 -9.82 -10.40 7.88
CA TRP A 34 -9.72 -11.64 8.66
C TRP A 34 -9.37 -11.35 10.13
N SER A 35 -8.44 -10.42 10.38
CA SER A 35 -8.11 -10.00 11.75
C SER A 35 -9.31 -9.41 12.47
N HIS A 36 -10.08 -8.56 11.79
CA HIS A 36 -11.31 -7.97 12.34
C HIS A 36 -12.30 -9.04 12.78
N HIS A 37 -12.59 -9.99 11.90
CA HIS A 37 -13.50 -11.09 12.21
C HIS A 37 -12.99 -11.94 13.38
N ALA A 38 -11.69 -12.22 13.43
CA ALA A 38 -11.08 -12.96 14.53
C ALA A 38 -11.15 -12.21 15.87
N ILE A 39 -11.05 -10.87 15.89
CA ILE A 39 -11.25 -10.05 17.10
C ILE A 39 -12.70 -10.16 17.59
N MET A 40 -13.68 -10.02 16.69
CA MET A 40 -15.10 -10.13 17.04
C MET A 40 -15.47 -11.51 17.58
N GLU A 41 -14.88 -12.58 17.04
CA GLU A 41 -15.07 -13.96 17.51
C GLU A 41 -14.22 -14.32 18.74
N GLY A 42 -13.39 -13.42 19.25
CA GLY A 42 -12.51 -13.68 20.39
C GLY A 42 -11.34 -14.64 20.10
N LYS A 43 -11.03 -14.91 18.82
CA LYS A 43 -9.95 -15.80 18.38
C LYS A 43 -8.59 -15.09 18.38
N HIS A 44 -8.06 -14.84 19.58
CA HIS A 44 -6.87 -14.00 19.80
C HIS A 44 -5.62 -14.38 18.97
N LYS A 45 -5.30 -15.68 18.88
CA LYS A 45 -4.14 -16.16 18.10
C LYS A 45 -4.29 -15.87 16.61
N GLN A 46 -5.50 -16.05 16.08
CA GLN A 46 -5.80 -15.78 14.67
C GLN A 46 -5.78 -14.29 14.37
N SER A 47 -6.34 -13.45 15.27
CA SER A 47 -6.29 -11.99 15.10
C SER A 47 -4.87 -11.45 15.09
N LEU A 48 -4.00 -12.01 15.95
CA LEU A 48 -2.58 -11.61 16.00
C LEU A 48 -1.84 -12.03 14.73
N GLN A 49 -2.01 -13.28 14.29
CA GLN A 49 -1.33 -13.80 13.09
C GLN A 49 -1.75 -13.04 11.82
N SER A 50 -3.05 -12.81 11.64
CA SER A 50 -3.59 -12.10 10.48
C SER A 50 -3.15 -10.64 10.44
N LEU A 51 -3.19 -9.92 11.57
CA LEU A 51 -2.73 -8.52 11.64
C LEU A 51 -1.22 -8.40 11.44
N MET A 52 -0.44 -9.34 11.98
CA MET A 52 1.01 -9.39 11.73
C MET A 52 1.31 -9.58 10.25
N LEU A 53 0.56 -10.44 9.55
CA LEU A 53 0.69 -10.61 8.11
C LEU A 53 0.34 -9.33 7.35
N THR A 54 -0.71 -8.60 7.74
CA THR A 54 -1.05 -7.30 7.16
C THR A 54 0.11 -6.30 7.27
N VAL A 55 0.71 -6.18 8.46
CA VAL A 55 1.84 -5.27 8.70
C VAL A 55 3.05 -5.66 7.85
N ILE A 56 3.38 -6.95 7.75
CA ILE A 56 4.48 -7.43 6.91
C ILE A 56 4.23 -7.08 5.43
N LEU A 57 3.00 -7.28 4.94
CA LEU A 57 2.65 -6.94 3.56
C LEU A 57 2.75 -5.43 3.29
N GLY A 58 2.34 -4.59 4.24
CA GLY A 58 2.49 -3.12 4.14
C GLY A 58 3.95 -2.65 4.10
N LEU A 59 4.81 -3.26 4.93
CA LEU A 59 6.25 -3.01 4.89
C LEU A 59 6.87 -3.49 3.57
N TYR A 60 6.43 -4.65 3.07
CA TYR A 60 6.92 -5.21 1.82
C TYR A 60 6.54 -4.34 0.62
N PHE A 61 5.29 -3.83 0.57
CA PHE A 61 4.88 -2.84 -0.43
C PHE A 61 5.78 -1.60 -0.40
N THR A 62 6.06 -1.05 0.79
CA THR A 62 6.90 0.15 0.92
C THR A 62 8.33 -0.10 0.42
N ALA A 63 8.89 -1.28 0.68
CA ALA A 63 10.20 -1.67 0.19
C ALA A 63 10.23 -1.81 -1.34
N LEU A 64 9.20 -2.41 -1.94
CA LEU A 64 9.07 -2.50 -3.39
C LEU A 64 8.88 -1.14 -4.06
N GLN A 65 8.10 -0.24 -3.45
CA GLN A 65 7.93 1.13 -3.95
C GLN A 65 9.25 1.92 -3.89
N ALA A 66 10.04 1.74 -2.84
CA ALA A 66 11.37 2.35 -2.75
C ALA A 66 12.32 1.78 -3.81
N PHE A 67 12.27 0.46 -4.07
CA PHE A 67 13.05 -0.17 -5.14
C PHE A 67 12.64 0.37 -6.52
N GLU A 68 11.34 0.53 -6.78
CA GLU A 68 10.84 1.14 -8.01
C GLU A 68 11.39 2.56 -8.21
N TYR A 69 11.47 3.36 -7.14
CA TYR A 69 12.03 4.73 -7.24
C TYR A 69 13.53 4.75 -7.52
N ILE A 70 14.28 3.77 -7.03
CA ILE A 70 15.74 3.67 -7.28
C ILE A 70 16.02 3.26 -8.72
N GLU A 71 15.22 2.33 -9.26
CA GLU A 71 15.38 1.80 -10.62
C GLU A 71 14.69 2.67 -11.70
N ALA A 72 14.05 3.78 -11.30
CA ALA A 72 13.33 4.64 -12.22
C ALA A 72 14.28 5.28 -13.24
N PRO A 73 14.01 5.17 -14.56
CA PRO A 73 14.85 5.78 -15.59
C PRO A 73 14.58 7.29 -15.75
N PHE A 74 13.71 7.86 -14.91
CA PHE A 74 13.33 9.27 -14.91
C PHE A 74 13.26 9.81 -13.48
N THR A 75 13.42 11.11 -13.34
CA THR A 75 13.34 11.85 -12.07
C THR A 75 12.11 12.74 -12.01
N ILE A 76 11.82 13.28 -10.82
CA ILE A 76 10.75 14.26 -10.60
C ILE A 76 10.93 15.54 -11.44
N ALA A 77 12.16 15.86 -11.86
CA ALA A 77 12.49 17.08 -12.60
C ALA A 77 12.47 16.92 -14.13
N ASP A 78 12.32 15.69 -14.65
CA ASP A 78 12.53 15.41 -16.07
C ASP A 78 11.36 15.85 -16.96
N SER A 79 10.12 15.73 -16.47
CA SER A 79 8.92 16.08 -17.24
C SER A 79 7.69 16.25 -16.35
N VAL A 80 6.59 16.76 -16.93
CA VAL A 80 5.28 16.81 -16.26
C VAL A 80 4.80 15.41 -15.84
N PHE A 81 5.12 14.38 -16.64
CA PHE A 81 4.83 12.99 -16.28
C PHE A 81 5.62 12.58 -15.03
N GLY A 82 6.95 12.80 -15.02
CA GLY A 82 7.79 12.48 -13.86
C GLY A 82 7.34 13.21 -12.59
N ALA A 83 7.04 14.50 -12.69
CA ALA A 83 6.51 15.28 -11.58
C ALA A 83 5.18 14.71 -11.04
N THR A 84 4.24 14.41 -11.94
CA THR A 84 2.92 13.88 -11.56
C THR A 84 3.04 12.48 -10.95
N PHE A 85 3.87 11.62 -11.54
CA PHE A 85 4.17 10.28 -11.04
C PHE A 85 4.68 10.34 -9.60
N PHE A 86 5.83 10.97 -9.36
CA PHE A 86 6.49 10.94 -8.04
C PHE A 86 5.68 11.66 -6.95
N VAL A 87 4.95 12.73 -7.29
CA VAL A 87 4.09 13.42 -6.30
C VAL A 87 2.90 12.54 -5.92
N ALA A 88 2.21 11.95 -6.90
CA ALA A 88 1.02 11.15 -6.63
C ALA A 88 1.37 9.83 -5.90
N THR A 89 2.34 9.08 -6.43
CA THR A 89 2.78 7.81 -5.82
C THR A 89 3.53 8.05 -4.51
N GLY A 90 4.29 9.15 -4.39
CA GLY A 90 4.98 9.53 -3.16
C GLY A 90 4.03 9.93 -2.04
N PHE A 91 2.99 10.72 -2.33
CA PHE A 91 1.97 11.08 -1.36
C PHE A 91 1.18 9.84 -0.89
N HIS A 92 0.85 8.95 -1.82
CA HIS A 92 0.25 7.67 -1.46
C HIS A 92 1.18 6.81 -0.60
N GLY A 93 2.47 6.70 -0.94
CA GLY A 93 3.47 5.98 -0.15
C GLY A 93 3.58 6.51 1.29
N LEU A 94 3.50 7.84 1.47
CA LEU A 94 3.39 8.44 2.81
C LEU A 94 2.17 7.93 3.57
N HIS A 95 1.00 7.86 2.93
CA HIS A 95 -0.22 7.34 3.54
C HIS A 95 -0.10 5.87 3.91
N VAL A 96 0.57 5.05 3.08
CA VAL A 96 0.87 3.63 3.38
C VAL A 96 1.75 3.51 4.62
N ILE A 97 2.78 4.34 4.76
CA ILE A 97 3.66 4.35 5.94
C ILE A 97 2.85 4.71 7.21
N ILE A 98 2.01 5.75 7.13
CA ILE A 98 1.13 6.14 8.24
C ILE A 98 0.18 4.99 8.60
N GLY A 99 -0.46 4.38 7.61
CA GLY A 99 -1.38 3.25 7.82
C GLY A 99 -0.68 2.05 8.44
N THR A 100 0.51 1.71 7.97
CA THR A 100 1.31 0.57 8.47
C THR A 100 1.73 0.82 9.91
N SER A 101 2.12 2.06 10.24
CA SER A 101 2.43 2.44 11.63
C SER A 101 1.21 2.35 12.54
N PHE A 102 0.03 2.73 12.04
CA PHE A 102 -1.22 2.66 12.79
C PHE A 102 -1.64 1.20 13.06
N LEU A 103 -1.52 0.33 12.05
CA LEU A 103 -1.72 -1.11 12.20
C LEU A 103 -0.69 -1.75 13.14
N LEU A 104 0.57 -1.31 13.11
CA LEU A 104 1.61 -1.79 14.03
C LEU A 104 1.28 -1.42 15.48
N VAL A 105 0.80 -0.20 15.74
CA VAL A 105 0.31 0.19 17.07
C VAL A 105 -0.87 -0.70 17.50
N CYS A 106 -1.80 -1.00 16.58
CA CYS A 106 -2.88 -1.94 16.85
C CYS A 106 -2.36 -3.36 17.13
N LEU A 107 -1.33 -3.82 16.42
CA LEU A 107 -0.71 -5.13 16.66
C LEU A 107 -0.11 -5.22 18.07
N ILE A 108 0.62 -4.19 18.50
CA ILE A 108 1.20 -4.12 19.85
C ILE A 108 0.09 -4.10 20.91
N ARG A 109 -0.98 -3.33 20.69
CA ARG A 109 -2.14 -3.28 21.61
C ARG A 109 -2.89 -4.60 21.66
N LEU A 110 -3.04 -5.28 20.53
CA LEU A 110 -3.64 -6.60 20.43
C LEU A 110 -2.80 -7.61 21.19
N TYR A 111 -1.48 -7.62 21.01
CA TYR A 111 -0.56 -8.49 21.76
C TYR A 111 -0.62 -8.27 23.27
N LYS A 112 -0.83 -7.03 23.72
CA LYS A 112 -1.03 -6.67 25.14
C LYS A 112 -2.47 -6.91 25.65
N CYS A 113 -3.33 -7.54 24.85
CA CYS A 113 -4.73 -7.82 25.20
C CYS A 113 -5.57 -6.57 25.54
N HIS A 114 -5.29 -5.41 24.92
CA HIS A 114 -6.06 -4.18 25.17
C HIS A 114 -7.41 -4.11 24.43
N PHE A 115 -7.68 -5.04 23.51
CA PHE A 115 -8.91 -5.09 22.73
C PHE A 115 -9.86 -6.17 23.26
N SER A 116 -11.15 -5.88 23.23
CA SER A 116 -12.21 -6.84 23.50
C SER A 116 -13.07 -7.03 22.25
N SER A 117 -13.84 -8.12 22.18
CA SER A 117 -14.75 -8.41 21.07
C SER A 117 -15.82 -7.33 20.86
N MET A 118 -16.14 -6.53 21.88
CA MET A 118 -17.15 -5.47 21.82
C MET A 118 -16.56 -4.06 21.72
N HIS A 119 -15.29 -3.89 22.10
CA HIS A 119 -14.67 -2.57 22.18
C HIS A 119 -13.26 -2.60 21.59
N HIS A 120 -13.17 -2.25 20.30
CA HIS A 120 -11.93 -2.22 19.53
C HIS A 120 -11.93 -1.13 18.44
N PHE A 121 -12.55 0.02 18.71
CA PHE A 121 -12.63 1.15 17.77
C PHE A 121 -11.26 1.60 17.19
N GLY A 122 -10.20 1.55 18.00
CA GLY A 122 -8.85 1.89 17.51
C GLY A 122 -8.38 0.99 16.37
N PHE A 123 -8.77 -0.30 16.39
CA PHE A 123 -8.51 -1.22 15.30
C PHE A 123 -9.45 -0.96 14.11
N GLU A 124 -10.74 -0.71 14.34
CA GLU A 124 -11.70 -0.37 13.27
C GLU A 124 -11.25 0.86 12.47
N ALA A 125 -10.83 1.93 13.15
CA ALA A 125 -10.30 3.12 12.52
C ALA A 125 -9.04 2.83 11.68
N ALA A 126 -8.14 1.97 12.16
CA ALA A 126 -6.96 1.56 11.42
C ALA A 126 -7.33 0.71 10.18
N ALA A 127 -8.31 -0.18 10.30
CA ALA A 127 -8.80 -1.00 9.18
C ALA A 127 -9.48 -0.13 8.11
N TRP A 128 -10.30 0.85 8.49
CA TRP A 128 -10.89 1.82 7.55
C TRP A 128 -9.82 2.63 6.82
N TYR A 129 -8.82 3.12 7.55
CA TYR A 129 -7.72 3.86 6.96
C TYR A 129 -6.92 2.98 5.99
N TRP A 130 -6.70 1.71 6.33
CA TRP A 130 -6.00 0.76 5.45
C TRP A 130 -6.76 0.49 4.16
N HIS A 131 -8.07 0.25 4.22
CA HIS A 131 -8.90 0.09 3.02
C HIS A 131 -8.98 1.36 2.17
N PHE A 132 -8.97 2.54 2.79
CA PHE A 132 -8.86 3.80 2.05
C PHE A 132 -7.57 3.85 1.23
N VAL A 133 -6.44 3.49 1.84
CA VAL A 133 -5.14 3.42 1.15
C VAL A 133 -5.19 2.41 0.00
N ASP A 134 -5.72 1.20 0.21
CA ASP A 134 -5.87 0.18 -0.85
C ASP A 134 -6.63 0.72 -2.07
N VAL A 135 -7.76 1.39 -1.84
CA VAL A 135 -8.60 1.94 -2.92
C VAL A 135 -7.84 3.03 -3.70
N VAL A 136 -7.15 3.94 -3.02
CA VAL A 136 -6.34 4.98 -3.67
C VAL A 136 -5.25 4.37 -4.54
N TRP A 137 -4.61 3.28 -4.10
CA TRP A 137 -3.61 2.58 -4.92
C TRP A 137 -4.20 2.03 -6.21
N LEU A 138 -5.38 1.40 -6.15
CA LEU A 138 -6.03 0.87 -7.36
C LEU A 138 -6.29 1.97 -8.40
N PHE A 139 -6.69 3.16 -7.94
CA PHE A 139 -6.83 4.32 -8.81
C PHE A 139 -5.49 4.74 -9.43
N LEU A 140 -4.41 4.82 -8.64
CA LEU A 140 -3.09 5.16 -9.16
C LEU A 140 -2.58 4.12 -10.17
N TYR A 141 -2.74 2.83 -9.88
CA TYR A 141 -2.37 1.74 -10.78
C TYR A 141 -3.05 1.88 -12.15
N ILE A 142 -4.37 2.09 -12.19
CA ILE A 142 -5.12 2.20 -13.43
C ILE A 142 -4.72 3.47 -14.21
N PHE A 143 -4.68 4.62 -13.55
CA PHE A 143 -4.51 5.90 -14.26
C PHE A 143 -3.07 6.24 -14.60
N ILE A 144 -2.10 5.89 -13.75
CA ILE A 144 -0.69 6.21 -13.97
C ILE A 144 0.03 5.09 -14.70
N TYR A 145 -0.09 3.84 -14.22
CA TYR A 145 0.70 2.73 -14.74
C TYR A 145 0.05 2.06 -15.96
N TRP A 146 -1.28 1.93 -15.99
CA TRP A 146 -1.96 1.26 -17.11
C TRP A 146 -2.31 2.21 -18.25
N TRP A 147 -3.00 3.33 -17.96
CA TRP A 147 -3.48 4.25 -18.99
C TRP A 147 -2.45 5.32 -19.37
N GLY A 148 -1.66 5.79 -18.41
CA GLY A 148 -0.60 6.78 -18.64
C GLY A 148 0.76 6.19 -19.04
N GLY A 149 0.86 4.86 -19.09
CA GLY A 149 2.07 4.10 -19.44
C GLY A 149 2.34 3.98 -20.92
#